data_AF-A0A5C5WJ90-F1
#
_entry.id   AF-A0A5C5WJ90-F1
#
_cell.length_a   1.000
_cell.length_b   1.000
_cell.length_c   1.000
_cell.angle_alpha   90.00
_cell.angle_beta   90.00
_cell.angle_gamma   90.00
#
_symmetry.space_group_name_H-M   'P 1'
#
loop_
_entity.id
_entity.type
_entity.pdbx_description
1 polymer ?
#
loop_
_entity_poly.entity_id
_entity_poly.type
_entity_poly.pdbx_seq_one_letter_code
_entity_poly.pdbx_strand_id
1 'polypeptide(L)'
;MLMDAARLTRSLAHYSSFARTRRIPLLSDRLKQPMTDDETFLAEFEGCRWPLSRWHHRDHIKLAYLYLCRYSFGEALSRIRDGIKAHNAAHQLPDSSTSGFHETMTHAWLCLVQFAIAEYGPSANADDFYENHPELSQQKTLRFFYSKERFMSPEAKTRFCEPDLTPFPIGRGCKGKDSQTETPAGGSGET
;
A
#
# COMPACT_ATOMS: atom_id res chain seq x y z
N MET A 1 9.59 27.56 -2.01
CA MET A 1 9.19 26.83 -3.23
C MET A 1 7.79 26.27 -3.01
N LEU A 2 6.76 27.04 -3.41
CA LEU A 2 5.37 26.58 -3.37
C LEU A 2 5.14 25.63 -4.55
N MET A 3 4.86 24.36 -4.27
CA MET A 3 4.35 23.44 -5.29
C MET A 3 2.88 23.80 -5.58
N ASP A 4 2.57 24.04 -6.85
CA ASP A 4 1.28 24.51 -7.37
C ASP A 4 0.08 23.63 -6.94
N ALA A 5 -0.88 24.26 -6.25
CA ALA A 5 -2.16 23.66 -5.87
C ALA A 5 -2.97 23.08 -7.05
N ALA A 6 -2.66 23.49 -8.29
CA ALA A 6 -3.31 23.00 -9.52
C ALA A 6 -2.85 21.60 -9.99
N ARG A 7 -1.71 21.09 -9.50
CA ARG A 7 -1.28 19.69 -9.74
C ARG A 7 -1.94 18.72 -8.73
N LEU A 8 -2.14 19.17 -7.50
CA LEU A 8 -2.80 18.40 -6.43
C LEU A 8 -4.29 18.16 -6.71
N THR A 9 -5.00 19.17 -7.23
CA THR A 9 -6.41 19.03 -7.58
C THR A 9 -6.65 18.12 -8.79
N ARG A 10 -5.73 18.09 -9.78
CA ARG A 10 -5.78 17.14 -10.90
C ARG A 10 -5.42 15.70 -10.52
N SER A 11 -4.48 15.54 -9.59
CA SER A 11 -4.07 14.24 -9.04
C SER A 11 -5.24 13.55 -8.30
N LEU A 12 -5.85 14.29 -7.37
CA LEU A 12 -7.01 13.80 -6.62
C LEU A 12 -8.22 13.65 -7.54
N ALA A 13 -8.42 14.51 -8.55
CA ALA A 13 -9.51 14.35 -9.50
C ALA A 13 -9.34 13.13 -10.41
N HIS A 14 -8.15 12.75 -10.86
CA HIS A 14 -7.98 11.53 -11.66
C HIS A 14 -8.15 10.26 -10.82
N TYR A 15 -7.60 10.21 -9.60
CA TYR A 15 -7.80 9.08 -8.69
C TYR A 15 -9.26 9.00 -8.19
N SER A 16 -9.85 10.14 -7.78
CA SER A 16 -11.25 10.23 -7.32
C SER A 16 -12.26 10.03 -8.46
N SER A 17 -12.00 10.52 -9.68
CA SER A 17 -12.85 10.26 -10.84
C SER A 17 -12.83 8.78 -11.23
N PHE A 18 -11.71 8.08 -11.00
CA PHE A 18 -11.65 6.64 -11.20
C PHE A 18 -12.40 5.89 -10.09
N ALA A 19 -12.23 6.29 -8.82
CA ALA A 19 -12.95 5.71 -7.68
C ALA A 19 -14.48 5.99 -7.69
N ARG A 20 -14.95 6.99 -8.45
CA ARG A 20 -16.39 7.37 -8.52
C ARG A 20 -17.23 6.66 -9.58
N THR A 21 -16.67 5.76 -10.39
CA THR A 21 -17.43 5.23 -11.54
C THR A 21 -18.13 3.90 -11.22
N ARG A 22 -19.38 4.04 -10.78
CA ARG A 22 -20.57 3.14 -10.89
C ARG A 22 -20.34 1.63 -11.04
N ARG A 23 -20.97 0.88 -10.13
CA ARG A 23 -21.37 -0.55 -10.23
C ARG A 23 -21.66 -0.96 -11.68
N ILE A 24 -20.83 -1.83 -12.23
CA ILE A 24 -21.16 -2.65 -13.40
C ILE A 24 -21.12 -4.11 -12.94
N PRO A 25 -22.24 -4.85 -12.98
CA PRO A 25 -22.21 -6.29 -12.75
C PRO A 25 -21.70 -6.94 -14.03
N LEU A 26 -20.41 -7.30 -14.08
CA LEU A 26 -19.90 -8.16 -15.14
C LEU A 26 -19.76 -9.58 -14.62
N LEU A 27 -20.72 -10.39 -15.07
CA LEU A 27 -20.65 -11.83 -15.12
C LEU A 27 -19.37 -12.23 -15.88
N SER A 28 -18.32 -12.58 -15.15
CA SER A 28 -17.30 -13.46 -15.67
C SER A 28 -16.95 -14.46 -14.59
N ASP A 29 -17.45 -15.66 -14.81
CA ASP A 29 -17.23 -16.91 -14.10
C ASP A 29 -15.77 -17.35 -14.22
N ARG A 30 -14.85 -16.48 -13.77
CA ARG A 30 -13.41 -16.71 -13.80
C ARG A 30 -13.01 -17.20 -12.42
N LEU A 31 -13.22 -18.51 -12.20
CA LEU A 31 -12.72 -19.30 -11.07
C LEU A 31 -12.66 -18.49 -9.78
N LYS A 32 -13.81 -18.32 -9.09
CA LYS A 32 -13.81 -17.91 -7.68
C LYS A 32 -12.92 -18.92 -6.96
N GLN A 33 -11.66 -18.55 -6.72
CA GLN A 33 -10.82 -19.21 -5.74
C GLN A 33 -11.67 -19.35 -4.48
N PRO A 34 -11.74 -20.53 -3.84
CA PRO A 34 -12.50 -20.68 -2.61
C PRO A 34 -12.00 -19.59 -1.66
N MET A 35 -12.90 -18.67 -1.32
CA MET A 35 -12.61 -17.52 -0.49
C MET A 35 -12.34 -18.05 0.92
N THR A 36 -11.07 -18.17 1.28
CA THR A 36 -10.67 -18.43 2.67
C THR A 36 -11.14 -17.25 3.52
N ASP A 37 -11.77 -17.53 4.66
CA ASP A 37 -12.14 -16.49 5.60
C ASP A 37 -10.90 -15.72 6.09
N ASP A 38 -11.12 -14.48 6.53
CA ASP A 38 -10.03 -13.56 6.82
C ASP A 38 -9.13 -14.02 7.97
N GLU A 39 -9.68 -14.68 8.98
CA GLU A 39 -8.91 -15.16 10.13
C GLU A 39 -8.07 -16.39 9.75
N THR A 40 -8.63 -17.33 8.99
CA THR A 40 -7.87 -18.46 8.46
C THR A 40 -6.77 -17.99 7.52
N PHE A 41 -7.05 -17.03 6.63
CA PHE A 41 -6.02 -16.44 5.77
C PHE A 41 -4.89 -15.83 6.59
N LEU A 42 -5.22 -15.02 7.60
CA LEU A 42 -4.23 -14.34 8.43
C LEU A 42 -3.38 -15.35 9.23
N ALA A 43 -4.01 -16.34 9.84
CA ALA A 43 -3.34 -17.38 10.61
C ALA A 43 -2.42 -18.27 9.75
N GLU A 44 -2.83 -18.58 8.52
CA GLU A 44 -2.00 -19.32 7.56
C GLU A 44 -0.83 -18.48 7.05
N PHE A 45 -1.05 -17.18 6.78
CA PHE A 45 0.01 -16.28 6.36
C PHE A 45 1.05 -16.05 7.46
N GLU A 46 0.61 -15.67 8.67
CA GLU A 46 1.48 -15.41 9.83
C GLU A 46 2.20 -16.68 10.30
N GLY A 47 1.55 -17.84 10.12
CA GLY A 47 2.15 -19.15 10.33
C GLY A 47 3.11 -19.61 9.23
N CYS A 48 3.35 -18.79 8.20
CA CYS A 48 4.18 -19.12 7.03
C CYS A 48 3.74 -20.40 6.28
N ARG A 49 2.43 -20.65 6.23
CA ARG A 49 1.82 -21.82 5.58
C ARG A 49 1.03 -21.48 4.31
N TRP A 50 0.72 -20.20 4.09
CA TRP A 50 0.03 -19.75 2.86
C TRP A 50 0.85 -20.11 1.61
N PRO A 51 0.31 -20.85 0.61
CA PRO A 51 1.11 -21.26 -0.53
C PRO A 51 1.58 -20.08 -1.39
N LEU A 52 2.87 -20.03 -1.77
CA LEU A 52 3.37 -19.01 -2.72
C LEU A 52 2.60 -18.98 -4.05
N SER A 53 2.10 -20.12 -4.53
CA SER A 53 1.28 -20.20 -5.74
C SER A 53 -0.08 -19.51 -5.61
N ARG A 54 -0.52 -19.25 -4.37
CA ARG A 54 -1.71 -18.46 -4.03
C ARG A 54 -1.37 -17.06 -3.56
N TRP A 55 -0.10 -16.67 -3.52
CA TRP A 55 0.29 -15.31 -3.16
C TRP A 55 0.17 -14.41 -4.39
N HIS A 56 -0.95 -13.68 -4.47
CA HIS A 56 -1.23 -12.75 -5.56
C HIS A 56 -1.44 -11.34 -5.03
N HIS A 57 -1.62 -10.40 -5.96
CA HIS A 57 -1.92 -9.00 -5.64
C HIS A 57 -3.11 -8.85 -4.70
N ARG A 58 -4.16 -9.66 -4.90
CA ARG A 58 -5.35 -9.68 -4.02
C ARG A 58 -4.97 -9.97 -2.57
N ASP A 59 -4.15 -10.98 -2.32
CA ASP A 59 -3.73 -11.39 -0.98
C ASP A 59 -2.89 -10.30 -0.29
N HIS A 60 -2.04 -9.60 -1.05
CA HIS A 60 -1.30 -8.45 -0.54
C HIS A 60 -2.24 -7.32 -0.10
N ILE A 61 -3.28 -7.00 -0.88
CA ILE A 61 -4.27 -5.99 -0.49
C ILE A 61 -5.11 -6.46 0.70
N LYS A 62 -5.54 -7.73 0.72
CA LYS A 62 -6.25 -8.32 1.87
C LYS A 62 -5.43 -8.19 3.14
N LEU A 63 -4.17 -8.58 3.12
CA LEU A 63 -3.26 -8.50 4.26
C LEU A 63 -3.09 -7.05 4.75
N ALA A 64 -2.85 -6.12 3.83
CA ALA A 64 -2.73 -4.69 4.13
C ALA A 64 -4.01 -4.15 4.81
N TYR A 65 -5.18 -4.46 4.27
CA TYR A 65 -6.47 -4.08 4.84
C TYR A 65 -6.67 -4.66 6.25
N LEU A 66 -6.44 -5.97 6.40
CA LEU A 66 -6.60 -6.67 7.67
C LEU A 66 -5.69 -6.11 8.77
N TYR A 67 -4.45 -5.74 8.44
CA TYR A 67 -3.56 -5.09 9.39
C TYR A 67 -3.96 -3.66 9.71
N LEU A 68 -4.39 -2.87 8.73
CA LEU A 68 -4.84 -1.49 8.97
C LEU A 68 -6.15 -1.41 9.75
N CYS A 69 -6.99 -2.44 9.70
CA CYS A 69 -8.18 -2.52 10.56
C CYS A 69 -7.86 -2.86 12.03
N ARG A 70 -6.69 -3.44 12.31
CA ARG A 70 -6.30 -3.92 13.64
C ARG A 70 -5.25 -3.06 14.33
N TYR A 71 -4.41 -2.37 13.55
CA TYR A 71 -3.21 -1.71 14.03
C TYR A 71 -3.09 -0.29 13.48
N SER A 72 -2.26 0.54 14.14
CA SER A 72 -1.86 1.82 13.57
C SER A 72 -1.08 1.61 12.27
N PHE A 73 -0.98 2.65 11.43
CA PHE A 73 -0.24 2.57 10.17
C PHE A 73 1.22 2.10 10.36
N GLY A 74 1.92 2.63 11.36
CA GLY A 74 3.31 2.27 11.64
C GLY A 74 3.47 0.81 12.06
N GLU A 75 2.58 0.31 12.90
CA GLU A 75 2.56 -1.10 13.32
C GLU A 75 2.15 -2.03 12.19
N ALA A 76 1.12 -1.67 11.41
CA ALA A 76 0.70 -2.42 10.23
C ALA A 76 1.84 -2.53 9.20
N LEU A 77 2.59 -1.44 9.01
CA LEU A 77 3.75 -1.40 8.12
C LEU A 77 4.90 -2.29 8.61
N SER A 78 5.19 -2.30 9.91
CA SER A 78 6.20 -3.22 10.47
C SER A 78 5.75 -4.67 10.27
N ARG A 79 4.50 -4.99 10.63
CA ARG A 79 3.95 -6.35 10.54
C ARG A 79 3.93 -6.89 9.12
N ILE A 80 3.53 -6.09 8.13
CA ILE A 80 3.53 -6.55 6.73
C ILE A 80 4.94 -6.76 6.20
N ARG A 81 5.91 -5.90 6.56
CA ARG A 81 7.32 -6.07 6.20
C ARG A 81 7.88 -7.37 6.75
N ASP A 82 7.70 -7.57 8.06
CA ASP A 82 8.27 -8.71 8.77
C ASP A 82 7.59 -10.00 8.34
N GLY A 83 6.25 -9.98 8.20
CA GLY A 83 5.45 -11.10 7.73
C GLY A 83 5.84 -11.55 6.32
N ILE A 84 5.92 -10.64 5.35
CA ILE A 84 6.29 -11.01 3.96
C ILE A 84 7.73 -11.54 3.91
N LYS A 85 8.67 -10.94 4.66
CA LYS A 85 10.06 -11.43 4.71
C LYS A 85 10.15 -12.82 5.33
N ALA A 86 9.49 -13.05 6.46
CA ALA A 86 9.44 -14.35 7.11
C ALA A 86 8.80 -15.41 6.22
N HIS A 87 7.68 -15.05 5.58
CA HIS A 87 6.97 -15.92 4.64
C HIS A 87 7.86 -16.33 3.45
N ASN A 88 8.50 -15.36 2.80
CA ASN A 88 9.43 -15.62 1.70
C ASN A 88 10.59 -16.52 2.13
N ALA A 89 11.16 -16.29 3.33
CA ALA A 89 12.25 -17.11 3.87
C ALA A 89 11.81 -18.54 4.15
N ALA A 90 10.65 -18.75 4.77
CA ALA A 90 10.08 -20.07 5.05
C ALA A 90 9.86 -20.89 3.77
N HIS A 91 9.46 -20.23 2.68
CA HIS A 91 9.30 -20.84 1.37
C HIS A 91 10.57 -20.86 0.51
N GLN A 92 11.71 -20.43 1.04
CA GLN A 92 12.99 -20.37 0.34
C GLN A 92 12.92 -19.58 -0.99
N LEU A 93 12.07 -18.55 -1.04
CA LEU A 93 11.93 -17.70 -2.21
C LEU A 93 13.21 -16.84 -2.34
N PRO A 94 13.98 -16.96 -3.43
CA PRO A 94 15.17 -16.15 -3.62
C PRO A 94 14.80 -14.68 -3.76
N ASP A 95 15.55 -13.82 -3.09
CA ASP A 95 15.45 -12.38 -3.28
C ASP A 95 16.27 -11.97 -4.52
N SER A 96 15.61 -11.41 -5.53
CA SER A 96 16.25 -11.00 -6.78
C SER A 96 15.68 -9.65 -7.25
N SER A 97 16.16 -9.10 -8.35
CA SER A 97 15.58 -7.87 -8.90
C SER A 97 14.09 -7.99 -9.25
N THR A 98 13.59 -9.21 -9.48
CA THR A 98 12.19 -9.46 -9.90
C THR A 98 11.39 -10.35 -8.95
N SER A 99 12.01 -10.88 -7.90
CA SER A 99 11.37 -11.76 -6.89
C SER A 99 11.70 -11.32 -5.47
N GLY A 100 10.93 -11.78 -4.50
CA GLY A 100 11.15 -11.47 -3.09
C GLY A 100 10.44 -10.19 -2.63
N PHE A 101 10.95 -9.60 -1.56
CA PHE A 101 10.33 -8.44 -0.93
C PHE A 101 10.63 -7.14 -1.71
N HIS A 102 9.67 -6.22 -1.72
CA HIS A 102 9.82 -4.90 -2.33
C HIS A 102 9.24 -3.83 -1.41
N GLU A 103 10.14 -3.04 -0.83
CA GLU A 103 9.83 -2.06 0.21
C GLU A 103 8.87 -0.97 -0.29
N THR A 104 9.22 -0.30 -1.39
CA THR A 104 8.39 0.78 -1.93
C THR A 104 7.00 0.30 -2.36
N MET A 105 6.90 -0.85 -3.01
CA MET A 105 5.61 -1.42 -3.42
C MET A 105 4.72 -1.72 -2.21
N THR A 106 5.28 -2.38 -1.19
CA THR A 106 4.54 -2.76 0.02
C THR A 106 4.00 -1.52 0.74
N HIS A 107 4.87 -0.53 0.95
CA HIS A 107 4.49 0.72 1.62
C HIS A 107 3.47 1.52 0.79
N ALA A 108 3.67 1.64 -0.53
CA ALA A 108 2.76 2.35 -1.41
C ALA A 108 1.34 1.78 -1.38
N TRP A 109 1.20 0.45 -1.43
CA TRP A 109 -0.11 -0.19 -1.32
C TRP A 109 -0.75 0.04 0.05
N LEU A 110 0.02 -0.01 1.13
CA LEU A 110 -0.48 0.27 2.46
C LEU A 110 -1.02 1.71 2.56
N CYS A 111 -0.33 2.69 1.98
CA CYS A 111 -0.82 4.08 1.90
C CYS A 111 -2.16 4.18 1.15
N LEU A 112 -2.30 3.52 0.01
CA LEU A 112 -3.53 3.55 -0.78
C LEU A 112 -4.70 2.85 -0.08
N VAL A 113 -4.45 1.73 0.60
CA VAL A 113 -5.45 1.03 1.40
C VAL A 113 -5.88 1.90 2.59
N GLN A 114 -4.93 2.51 3.30
CA GLN A 114 -5.20 3.43 4.41
C GLN A 114 -6.05 4.62 3.95
N PHE A 115 -5.76 5.18 2.78
CA PHE A 115 -6.56 6.23 2.18
C PHE A 115 -8.00 5.77 1.93
N ALA A 116 -8.18 4.61 1.27
CA ALA A 116 -9.50 4.07 0.96
C ALA A 116 -10.32 3.80 2.23
N ILE A 117 -9.72 3.20 3.26
CA ILE A 117 -10.36 3.01 4.57
C ILE A 117 -10.76 4.37 5.19
N ALA A 118 -9.90 5.38 5.13
CA ALA A 118 -10.18 6.68 5.71
C ALA A 118 -11.26 7.48 4.95
N GLU A 119 -11.38 7.27 3.64
CA GLU A 119 -12.30 7.99 2.77
C GLU A 119 -13.70 7.34 2.72
N TYR A 120 -13.75 6.00 2.69
CA TYR A 120 -14.99 5.22 2.47
C TYR A 120 -15.40 4.36 3.66
N GLY A 121 -14.53 4.21 4.66
CA GLY A 121 -14.74 3.32 5.81
C GLY A 121 -14.32 1.87 5.54
N PRO A 122 -14.23 1.04 6.60
CA PRO A 122 -13.99 -0.38 6.45
C PRO A 122 -15.21 -1.10 5.85
N SER A 123 -14.96 -2.22 5.16
CA SER A 123 -16.00 -3.16 4.71
C SER A 123 -16.19 -4.29 5.73
N ALA A 124 -17.19 -5.14 5.51
CA ALA A 124 -17.48 -6.27 6.42
C ALA A 124 -16.34 -7.29 6.51
N ASN A 125 -15.60 -7.48 5.42
CA ASN A 125 -14.43 -8.36 5.32
C ASN A 125 -13.49 -7.83 4.23
N ALA A 126 -12.29 -8.41 4.15
CA ALA A 126 -11.24 -7.98 3.22
C ALA A 126 -11.61 -8.23 1.74
N ASP A 127 -12.43 -9.25 1.48
CA ASP A 127 -12.87 -9.55 0.12
C ASP A 127 -13.88 -8.51 -0.39
N ASP A 128 -14.88 -8.17 0.43
CA ASP A 128 -15.82 -7.08 0.13
C ASP A 128 -15.08 -5.76 -0.05
N PHE A 129 -14.05 -5.50 0.79
CA PHE A 129 -13.21 -4.31 0.61
C PHE A 129 -12.51 -4.32 -0.74
N TYR A 130 -11.89 -5.42 -1.14
CA TYR A 130 -11.18 -5.54 -2.42
C TYR A 130 -12.12 -5.36 -3.62
N GLU A 131 -13.31 -5.97 -3.60
CA GLU A 131 -14.28 -5.86 -4.68
C GLU A 131 -14.90 -4.46 -4.80
N ASN A 132 -15.04 -3.74 -3.68
CA ASN A 132 -15.57 -2.37 -3.66
C ASN A 132 -14.56 -1.30 -4.12
N HIS A 133 -13.27 -1.64 -4.22
CA HIS A 133 -12.19 -0.72 -4.59
C HIS A 133 -11.41 -1.21 -5.82
N PRO A 134 -12.01 -1.18 -7.02
CA PRO A 134 -11.38 -1.67 -8.26
C PRO A 134 -10.10 -0.90 -8.66
N GLU A 135 -9.85 0.27 -8.10
CA GLU A 135 -8.59 0.99 -8.19
C GLU A 135 -7.44 0.28 -7.45
N LEU A 136 -7.75 -0.43 -6.37
CA LEU A 136 -6.78 -1.20 -5.60
C LEU A 136 -6.52 -2.56 -6.22
N SER A 137 -7.40 -3.09 -7.06
CA SER A 137 -7.21 -4.39 -7.72
C SER A 137 -6.23 -4.34 -8.90
N GLN A 138 -5.95 -3.15 -9.42
CA GLN A 138 -5.09 -2.94 -10.58
C GLN A 138 -3.65 -2.67 -10.16
N GLN A 139 -2.74 -3.62 -10.37
CA GLN A 139 -1.31 -3.45 -10.09
C GLN A 139 -0.70 -2.20 -10.75
N LYS A 140 -1.26 -1.79 -11.90
CA LYS A 140 -0.81 -0.63 -12.67
C LYS A 140 -1.14 0.71 -11.99
N THR A 141 -1.97 0.74 -10.94
CA THR A 141 -2.32 1.97 -10.21
C THR A 141 -1.11 2.71 -9.67
N LEU A 142 -0.05 1.99 -9.26
CA LEU A 142 1.19 2.65 -8.80
C LEU A 142 1.90 3.49 -9.88
N ARG A 143 1.61 3.28 -11.17
CA ARG A 143 2.17 4.06 -12.28
C ARG A 143 1.65 5.50 -12.34
N PHE A 144 0.57 5.82 -11.62
CA PHE A 144 0.12 7.21 -11.47
C PHE A 144 0.99 8.00 -10.49
N PHE A 145 1.67 7.30 -9.57
CA PHE A 145 2.47 7.88 -8.50
C PHE A 145 3.98 7.80 -8.80
N TYR A 146 4.41 6.71 -9.44
CA TYR A 146 5.83 6.44 -9.70
C TYR A 146 6.17 6.37 -11.19
N SER A 147 7.31 6.96 -11.55
CA SER A 147 7.99 6.67 -12.80
C SER A 147 8.51 5.23 -12.81
N LYS A 148 8.72 4.66 -14.01
CA LYS A 148 9.26 3.31 -14.13
C LYS A 148 10.69 3.26 -13.58
N GLU A 149 11.47 4.30 -13.84
CA GLU A 149 12.87 4.45 -13.46
C GLU A 149 13.03 4.45 -11.93
N ARG A 150 12.19 5.21 -11.21
CA ARG A 150 12.20 5.20 -9.75
C ARG A 150 11.71 3.87 -9.19
N PHE A 151 10.57 3.37 -9.67
CA PHE A 151 9.93 2.18 -9.09
C PHE A 151 10.77 0.91 -9.27
N MET A 152 11.47 0.77 -10.40
CA MET A 152 12.33 -0.38 -10.70
C MET A 152 13.77 -0.22 -10.22
N SER A 153 14.08 0.83 -9.45
CA SER A 153 15.42 1.06 -8.93
C SER A 153 15.76 0.05 -7.82
N PRO A 154 17.05 -0.34 -7.67
CA PRO A 154 17.48 -1.18 -6.53
C PRO A 154 17.18 -0.53 -5.16
N GLU A 155 17.20 0.79 -5.10
CA GLU A 155 16.85 1.55 -3.90
C GLU A 155 15.38 1.34 -3.53
N ALA A 156 14.45 1.48 -4.48
CA ALA A 156 13.02 1.32 -4.23
C ALA A 156 12.64 -0.09 -3.73
N LYS A 157 13.42 -1.11 -4.10
CA LYS A 157 13.24 -2.48 -3.62
C LYS A 157 13.61 -2.63 -2.13
N THR A 158 14.65 -1.95 -1.67
CA THR A 158 15.23 -2.13 -0.32
C THR A 158 14.84 -1.05 0.67
N ARG A 159 14.49 0.14 0.19
CA ARG A 159 14.09 1.31 0.95
C ARG A 159 12.82 1.90 0.35
N PHE A 160 12.06 2.58 1.19
CA PHE A 160 10.90 3.30 0.70
C PHE A 160 11.35 4.57 -0.02
N CYS A 161 10.99 4.68 -1.28
CA CYS A 161 11.12 5.90 -2.06
C CYS A 161 9.74 6.57 -2.18
N GLU A 162 9.69 7.87 -1.89
CA GLU A 162 8.48 8.67 -2.12
C GLU A 162 8.09 8.71 -3.60
N PRO A 163 6.80 8.84 -3.94
CA PRO A 163 6.34 9.06 -5.32
C PRO A 163 7.00 10.27 -6.00
N ASP A 164 7.36 10.14 -7.28
CA ASP A 164 7.99 11.19 -8.07
C ASP A 164 7.10 11.83 -9.14
N LEU A 165 6.00 11.18 -9.53
CA LEU A 165 5.03 11.76 -10.47
C LEU A 165 3.96 12.54 -9.74
N THR A 166 3.38 11.91 -8.71
CA THR A 166 2.22 12.40 -8.00
C THR A 166 2.29 11.96 -6.54
N PRO A 167 2.08 12.84 -5.55
CA PRO A 167 2.04 12.42 -4.15
C PRO A 167 0.83 11.53 -3.86
N PHE A 168 0.92 10.70 -2.82
CA PHE A 168 -0.23 9.90 -2.37
C PHE A 168 -1.39 10.78 -1.89
N PRO A 169 -2.64 10.32 -2.06
CA PRO A 169 -3.79 11.03 -1.55
C PRO A 169 -3.83 10.98 -0.01
N ILE A 170 -4.25 12.07 0.62
CA ILE A 170 -4.37 12.20 2.08
C ILE A 170 -5.85 12.08 2.45
N GLY A 171 -6.19 11.10 3.30
CA GLY A 171 -7.58 10.84 3.71
C GLY A 171 -8.10 11.91 4.69
N ARG A 172 -9.43 12.08 4.77
CA ARG A 172 -10.09 13.11 5.60
C ARG A 172 -9.80 13.03 7.11
N GLY A 173 -9.14 11.97 7.61
CA GLY A 173 -8.74 11.80 9.01
C GLY A 173 -7.27 12.05 9.34
N CYS A 174 -6.39 12.20 8.34
CA CYS A 174 -4.95 12.34 8.55
C CYS A 174 -4.54 13.83 8.63
N LYS A 175 -5.04 14.57 9.63
CA LYS A 175 -4.41 15.84 9.98
C LYS A 175 -3.09 15.51 10.70
N GLY A 176 -1.99 15.70 9.99
CA GLY A 176 -0.64 15.42 10.45
C GLY A 176 -0.36 16.09 11.80
N LYS A 177 0.22 15.30 12.71
CA LYS A 177 0.91 15.85 13.87
C LYS A 177 2.36 16.12 13.47
N ASP A 178 2.59 17.38 13.19
CA ASP A 178 3.76 18.19 13.54
C ASP A 178 5.13 17.77 13.01
N SER A 179 5.56 18.54 12.01
CA SER A 179 6.95 18.90 11.77
C SER A 179 7.56 19.56 13.01
N GLN A 180 8.62 18.98 13.57
CA GLN A 180 9.62 19.74 14.30
C GLN A 180 10.90 19.73 13.49
N THR A 181 11.09 20.80 12.72
CA THR A 181 12.40 21.26 12.27
C THR A 181 13.15 21.81 13.48
N GLU A 182 14.05 21.00 14.05
CA GLU A 182 15.10 21.54 14.91
C GLU A 182 16.02 22.43 14.06
N THR A 183 16.07 23.70 14.44
CA THR A 183 17.03 24.67 13.92
C THR A 183 18.31 24.52 14.74
N PRO A 184 19.51 24.35 14.14
CA PRO A 184 20.74 24.38 14.92
C PRO A 184 21.08 25.84 15.23
N ALA A 185 21.18 26.15 16.52
CA ALA A 185 21.72 27.42 17.00
C ALA A 185 23.22 27.48 16.69
N GLY A 186 23.60 28.33 15.74
CA GLY A 186 24.97 28.81 15.60
C GLY A 186 25.28 29.79 16.72
N GLY A 187 26.42 29.59 17.38
CA GLY A 187 26.95 30.50 18.39
C GLY A 187 28.47 30.45 18.37
N SER A 188 29.05 31.23 17.47
CA SER A 188 30.48 31.55 17.43
C SER A 188 30.86 32.34 18.69
N GLY A 189 31.98 31.99 19.31
CA GLY A 189 32.59 32.72 20.41
C GLY A 189 34.11 32.63 20.31
N GLU A 190 34.68 33.47 19.45
CA GLU A 190 36.09 33.85 19.44
C GLU A 190 36.24 35.09 20.32
N THR A 191 37.05 34.98 21.39
CA THR A 191 38.07 35.94 21.84
C THR A 191 38.87 35.29 22.97
#